data_AF-A0A7W8AE74-F1
#
_entry.id   AF-A0A7W8AE74-F1
#
_cell.length_a   1.000
_cell.length_b   1.000
_cell.length_c   1.000
_cell.angle_alpha   90.00
_cell.angle_beta   90.00
_cell.angle_gamma   90.00
#
_symmetry.space_group_name_H-M   'P 1'
#
loop_
_entity.id
_entity.type
_entity.pdbx_description
1 polymer ?
#
loop_
_entity_poly.entity_id
_entity_poly.type
_entity_poly.pdbx_seq_one_letter_code
_entity_poly.pdbx_strand_id
1 'polypeptide(L)' 'MPAPNRENLAAMLDVLVYENVLIAWRRLPFGRYEIVSRDGEEIILSSAHAETWAVGAFAVYLALVDQGRISPRMP' A
#
# COMPACT_ATOMS: atom_id res chain seq x y z
N MET A 1 -21.73 0.62 9.40
CA MET A 1 -20.52 1.46 9.43
C MET A 1 -19.46 0.78 8.59
N PRO A 2 -18.83 1.45 7.61
CA PRO A 2 -17.60 0.90 7.04
C PRO A 2 -16.59 0.80 8.20
N ALA A 3 -15.90 -0.34 8.32
CA ALA A 3 -14.87 -0.48 9.33
C ALA A 3 -13.81 0.60 9.06
N PRO A 4 -13.47 1.46 10.04
CA PRO A 4 -12.54 2.58 9.85
C PRO A 4 -11.18 2.15 9.25
N ASN A 5 -10.85 0.86 9.34
CA ASN A 5 -9.66 0.26 8.77
C ASN A 5 -9.62 0.19 7.23
N ARG A 6 -10.78 0.15 6.55
CA ARG A 6 -10.84 -0.05 5.09
C ARG A 6 -10.49 1.19 4.29
N GLU A 7 -10.94 2.35 4.76
CA GLU A 7 -10.60 3.66 4.17
C GLU A 7 -9.13 3.98 4.42
N ASN A 8 -8.62 3.63 5.60
CA ASN A 8 -7.19 3.70 5.92
C ASN A 8 -6.34 2.82 4.99
N LEU A 9 -6.75 1.58 4.73
CA LEU A 9 -6.03 0.69 3.80
C LEU A 9 -5.96 1.27 2.38
N ALA A 10 -7.08 1.75 1.84
CA ALA A 10 -7.10 2.35 0.51
C ALA A 10 -6.16 3.58 0.43
N ALA A 11 -6.23 4.48 1.42
CA ALA A 11 -5.36 5.65 1.49
C ALA A 11 -3.86 5.27 1.58
N MET A 12 -3.52 4.24 2.36
CA MET A 12 -2.13 3.74 2.42
C MET A 12 -1.66 3.20 1.07
N LEU A 13 -2.50 2.41 0.38
CA LEU A 13 -2.19 1.89 -0.94
C LEU A 13 -2.04 3.02 -1.98
N ASP A 14 -2.88 4.07 -1.90
CA ASP A 14 -2.76 5.26 -2.75
C ASP A 14 -1.43 5.99 -2.54
N VAL A 15 -0.99 6.16 -1.29
CA VAL A 15 0.33 6.75 -1.01
C VAL A 15 1.46 5.87 -1.56
N LEU A 16 1.36 4.54 -1.40
CA LEU A 16 2.39 3.62 -1.92
C LEU A 16 2.46 3.65 -3.45
N VAL A 17 1.34 3.88 -4.15
CA VAL A 17 1.34 4.15 -5.61
C VAL A 17 1.97 5.50 -5.90
N TYR A 18 1.55 6.55 -5.18
CA TYR A 18 2.06 7.90 -5.38
C TYR A 18 3.58 8.00 -5.19
N GLU A 19 4.14 7.20 -4.28
CA GLU A 19 5.59 7.13 -4.01
C GLU A 19 6.34 6.13 -4.94
N ASN A 20 5.67 5.52 -5.92
CA ASN A 20 6.19 4.46 -6.82
C ASN A 20 6.73 3.22 -6.06
N VAL A 21 6.18 2.92 -4.89
CA VAL A 21 6.40 1.62 -4.22
C VAL A 21 5.55 0.54 -4.90
N LEU A 22 4.31 0.89 -5.27
CA LEU A 22 3.42 0.12 -6.13
C LEU A 22 3.24 0.83 -7.47
N ILE A 23 2.91 0.05 -8.51
CA ILE A 23 2.44 0.60 -9.79
C ILE A 23 0.96 0.94 -9.68
N ALA A 24 0.17 0.01 -9.15
CA ALA A 24 -1.27 0.14 -9.03
C ALA A 24 -1.81 -0.80 -7.94
N TRP A 25 -3.04 -0.55 -7.52
CA TRP A 25 -3.82 -1.50 -6.74
C TRP A 25 -5.26 -1.49 -7.20
N ARG A 26 -5.98 -2.59 -6.96
CA ARG A 26 -7.40 -2.73 -7.27
C ARG A 26 -8.10 -3.51 -6.18
N ARG A 27 -9.31 -3.08 -5.83
CA ARG A 27 -10.21 -3.88 -5.00
C ARG A 27 -10.94 -4.90 -5.86
N LEU A 28 -10.91 -6.16 -5.42
CA LEU A 28 -11.60 -7.27 -6.05
C LEU A 28 -12.86 -7.66 -5.26
N PRO A 29 -13.80 -8.40 -5.89
CA PRO A 29 -14.92 -8.99 -5.18
C PRO A 29 -14.50 -9.86 -3.99
N PHE A 30 -15.42 -10.02 -3.03
CA PHE A 30 -15.24 -10.83 -1.82
C PHE A 30 -14.13 -10.33 -0.88
N GLY A 31 -13.86 -9.02 -0.86
CA GLY A 31 -12.89 -8.43 0.06
C GLY A 31 -11.45 -8.84 -0.26
N ARG A 32 -11.16 -9.09 -1.54
CA ARG A 32 -9.79 -9.29 -2.00
C ARG A 32 -9.23 -8.00 -2.57
N TYR A 33 -7.91 -7.95 -2.62
CA TYR A 33 -7.14 -6.84 -3.15
C TYR A 33 -6.10 -7.42 -4.11
N GLU A 34 -5.88 -6.71 -5.20
CA GLU A 34 -4.79 -6.95 -6.11
C GLU A 34 -3.84 -5.76 -6.00
N ILE A 35 -2.56 -6.06 -5.83
CA ILE A 35 -1.49 -5.06 -5.86
C ILE A 35 -0.54 -5.42 -6.99
N VAL A 36 -0.03 -4.39 -7.68
CA VAL A 36 0.96 -4.54 -8.74
C VAL A 36 2.26 -3.92 -8.24
N SER A 37 3.27 -4.76 -8.00
CA SER A 37 4.58 -4.33 -7.53
C SER A 37 5.28 -3.45 -8.57
N ARG A 38 6.32 -2.74 -8.15
CA ARG A 38 7.17 -1.95 -9.05
C ARG A 38 7.78 -2.77 -10.20
N ASP A 39 8.01 -4.06 -9.98
CA ASP A 39 8.57 -4.97 -10.97
C ASP A 39 7.49 -5.59 -11.88
N GLY A 40 6.23 -5.19 -11.72
CA GLY A 40 5.09 -5.69 -12.48
C GLY A 40 4.50 -7.00 -11.95
N GLU A 41 4.92 -7.45 -10.77
CA GLU A 41 4.35 -8.65 -10.13
C GLU A 41 2.95 -8.35 -9.61
N GLU A 42 1.97 -9.16 -10.01
CA GLU A 42 0.60 -9.08 -9.54
C GLU A 42 0.37 -10.03 -8.36
N ILE A 43 -0.09 -9.49 -7.24
CA ILE A 43 -0.32 -10.26 -6.01
C ILE A 43 -1.77 -10.08 -5.56
N ILE A 44 -2.48 -11.20 -5.42
CA ILE A 44 -3.86 -11.21 -4.91
C ILE A 44 -3.84 -11.55 -3.42
N LEU A 45 -4.38 -10.65 -2.61
CA LEU A 45 -4.41 -10.72 -1.16
C LEU A 45 -5.85 -10.76 -0.63
N SER A 46 -6.03 -11.44 0.51
CA SER A 46 -7.21 -11.24 1.35
C SER A 46 -7.17 -9.84 1.97
N SER A 47 -8.30 -9.33 2.49
CA SER A 47 -8.31 -8.05 3.20
C SER A 47 -7.28 -7.98 4.33
N ALA A 48 -7.16 -9.05 5.14
CA ALA A 48 -6.24 -9.09 6.27
C ALA A 48 -4.76 -9.13 5.82
N HIS A 49 -4.46 -9.84 4.74
CA HIS A 49 -3.10 -9.85 4.19
C HIS A 49 -2.76 -8.52 3.51
N ALA A 50 -3.72 -7.90 2.81
CA ALA A 50 -3.53 -6.58 2.21
C ALA A 50 -3.24 -5.51 3.27
N GLU A 51 -3.97 -5.55 4.39
CA GLU A 51 -3.73 -4.66 5.53
C GLU A 51 -2.34 -4.85 6.13
N THR A 52 -1.98 -6.08 6.47
CA THR A 52 -0.66 -6.40 7.04
C THR A 52 0.47 -6.00 6.10
N TRP A 53 0.29 -6.27 4.80
CA TRP A 53 1.25 -5.92 3.76
C TRP A 53 1.42 -4.40 3.64
N ALA A 54 0.31 -3.66 3.56
CA ALA A 54 0.35 -2.20 3.41
C ALA A 54 0.98 -1.53 4.63
N VAL A 55 0.65 -1.97 5.85
CA VAL A 55 1.27 -1.47 7.09
C VAL A 55 2.78 -1.73 7.09
N GLY A 56 3.21 -2.94 6.72
CA GLY A 56 4.63 -3.27 6.63
C GLY A 56 5.37 -2.43 5.60
N ALA A 57 4.83 -2.30 4.39
CA ALA A 57 5.41 -1.48 3.33
C ALA A 57 5.51 -0.01 3.72
N PHE A 58 4.47 0.53 4.36
CA PHE A 58 4.44 1.92 4.82
C PHE A 58 5.44 2.18 5.95
N ALA A 59 5.59 1.24 6.89
CA ALA A 59 6.60 1.35 7.95
C ALA A 59 8.04 1.37 7.39
N VAL A 60 8.33 0.52 6.40
CA VAL A 60 9.63 0.53 5.71
C VAL A 60 9.85 1.85 4.97
N TYR A 61 8.83 2.35 4.26
CA TYR A 61 8.89 3.64 3.58
C TYR A 61 9.24 4.77 4.56
N LEU A 62 8.51 4.90 5.67
CA LEU A 62 8.77 5.91 6.69
C LEU A 62 10.17 5.80 7.30
N ALA A 63 10.65 4.57 7.56
CA ALA A 63 12.01 4.36 8.06
C ALA A 63 13.09 4.82 7.06
N LEU A 64 12.87 4.62 5.76
CA LEU A 64 13.80 5.10 4.73
C LEU A 64 13.77 6.62 4.58
N VAL A 65 12.60 7.25 4.77
CA VAL A 65 12.44 8.71 4.80
C VAL A 65 13.17 9.30 6.00
N ASP A 66 12.98 8.73 7.19
CA ASP A 66 13.61 9.18 8.44
C ASP A 66 15.15 9.10 8.36
N GLN A 67 15.67 8.07 7.70
CA GLN A 67 17.11 7.91 7.42
C GLN A 67 17.65 8.86 6.33
N GLY A 68 16.79 9.66 5.69
CA GLY A 68 17.16 10.51 4.55
C GLY A 68 17.60 9.74 3.31
N ARG A 69 17.29 8.44 3.23
CA ARG A 69 17.66 7.57 2.10
C ARG A 69 16.77 7.77 0.90
N ILE A 70 15.53 8.20 1.13
CA ILE A 70 14.57 8.62 0.12
C ILE A 70 13.93 9.93 0.55
N SER A 71 13.58 10.77 -0.41
CA SER A 71 12.80 11.98 -0.18
C SER A 71 11.36 11.72 -0.62
N PRO A 72 10.36 11.93 0.26
CA PRO A 72 8.95 11.88 -0.10
C PRO A 72 8.65 12.77 -1.30
N ARG A 73 7.74 12.34 -2.17
CA ARG A 73 7.24 13.20 -3.25
C ARG A 73 6.23 14.22 -2.77
N MET A 74 5.57 13.97 -1.62
CA MET A 74 4.79 15.00 -0.93
C MET A 74 5.71 15.76 0.04
N PRO A 75 5.73 17.10 -0.01
CA PRO A 75 6.50 17.93 0.93
C PRO A 75 5.93 17.91 2.35
#